data_AF-A0A1F3BMZ4-F1
#
_entry.id   AF-A0A1F3BMZ4-F1
#
_cell.length_a   1.000
_cell.length_b   1.000
_cell.length_c   1.000
_cell.angle_alpha   90.00
_cell.angle_beta   90.00
_cell.angle_gamma   90.00
#
_symmetry.space_group_name_H-M   'P 1'
#
loop_
_entity.id
_entity.type
_entity.pdbx_description
1 polymer ?
#
loop_
_entity_poly.entity_id
_entity_poly.type
_entity_poly.pdbx_seq_one_letter_code
_entity_poly.pdbx_strand_id
1 'polypeptide(L)'
;MAYITDSTELKSHAQAPEWLPLVETLGLAMSFMVLGLLADRTDPFLLKRGFPWLAFAPLLAGLRHGSGKGVLAGTAMAAAAMLRPSVGLSPVMIESAFGWIAVGLLAGEFADAWRRKRRALEANASDLSSRLEALSRDHLALEASHEALKRQVPGEPVTLRDGLAAMGRSIGHRGPGALQALAEPILWLFAEHAFVQSGSFHLLDPEGQPDPAIAELGAGGSRRDDPLLLAAARSGEVTSVRERGDGSDLLVAVPLVDVEEHVYAVVAIRDMPFLSLHDGTLSLLAVMGGYLGHAITAAASANEPVERPKEKKGRWRRSRDKQPSPASRPAGVAAGSGLVPQTATAKEGPK
;
A
#
# COMPACT_ATOMS: atom_id res chain seq x y z
N MET A 1 9.37 -5.58 3.42
CA MET A 1 9.65 -6.18 2.09
C MET A 1 9.85 -5.05 1.10
N ALA A 2 11.04 -4.99 0.51
CA ALA A 2 11.50 -3.90 -0.32
C ALA A 2 11.03 -4.07 -1.76
N TYR A 3 10.37 -3.05 -2.31
CA TYR A 3 10.19 -2.87 -3.75
C TYR A 3 10.26 -1.37 -4.04
N ILE A 4 11.49 -0.85 -4.03
CA ILE A 4 11.79 0.50 -4.53
C ILE A 4 12.96 0.35 -5.51
N THR A 5 12.75 0.94 -6.68
CA THR A 5 13.73 1.32 -7.71
C THR A 5 14.50 0.19 -8.40
N ASP A 6 13.90 -0.33 -9.48
CA ASP A 6 14.67 -0.74 -10.65
C ASP A 6 13.89 -0.39 -11.93
N SER A 7 14.00 0.87 -12.38
CA SER A 7 13.52 1.28 -13.70
C SER A 7 14.40 2.35 -14.36
N THR A 8 15.61 2.58 -13.85
CA THR A 8 16.64 3.44 -14.45
C THR A 8 17.53 2.69 -15.44
N GLU A 9 16.93 1.83 -16.26
CA GLU A 9 17.57 1.28 -17.46
C GLU A 9 16.61 1.53 -18.64
N LEU A 10 16.24 2.80 -18.83
CA LEU A 10 15.85 3.28 -20.15
C LEU A 10 17.06 3.06 -21.05
N LYS A 11 17.10 1.89 -21.68
CA LYS A 11 17.92 1.58 -22.84
C LYS A 11 17.84 2.79 -23.76
N SER A 12 18.89 3.60 -23.70
CA SER A 12 19.32 4.44 -24.79
C SER A 12 19.20 3.57 -26.04
N HIS A 13 18.15 3.80 -26.83
CA HIS A 13 18.13 3.34 -28.20
C HIS A 13 19.35 4.01 -28.82
N ALA A 14 20.47 3.29 -28.85
CA ALA A 14 21.64 3.66 -29.60
C ALA A 14 21.13 3.97 -31.00
N GLN A 15 21.02 5.28 -31.29
CA GLN A 15 20.60 5.75 -32.59
C GLN A 15 21.58 5.10 -33.55
N ALA A 16 21.08 4.21 -34.40
CA ALA A 16 21.90 3.59 -35.42
C ALA A 16 22.63 4.74 -36.14
N PRO A 17 23.96 4.67 -36.25
CA PRO A 17 24.73 5.80 -36.75
C PRO A 17 24.18 6.24 -38.11
N GLU A 18 24.04 7.55 -38.32
CA GLU A 18 23.37 8.13 -39.51
C GLU A 18 24.01 7.70 -40.84
N TRP A 19 25.26 7.20 -40.81
CA TRP A 19 25.95 6.65 -41.97
C TRP A 19 25.42 5.27 -42.41
N LEU A 20 24.87 4.46 -41.50
CA LEU A 20 24.45 3.08 -41.81
C LEU A 20 23.30 3.04 -42.84
N PRO A 21 22.21 3.82 -42.69
CA PRO A 21 21.16 3.87 -43.70
C PRO A 21 21.64 4.46 -45.03
N LEU A 22 22.65 5.34 -44.99
CA LEU A 22 23.21 5.99 -46.16
C LEU A 22 24.02 4.99 -46.99
N VAL A 23 24.86 4.19 -46.34
CA VAL A 23 25.58 3.05 -46.93
C VAL A 23 24.60 2.01 -47.46
N GLU A 24 23.51 1.71 -46.75
CA GLU A 24 22.51 0.77 -47.24
C GLU A 24 21.81 1.26 -48.52
N THR A 25 21.40 2.54 -48.58
CA THR A 25 20.84 3.11 -49.82
C THR A 25 21.83 3.17 -50.97
N LEU A 26 23.09 3.54 -50.69
CA LEU A 26 24.14 3.53 -51.70
C LEU A 26 24.40 2.10 -52.19
N GLY A 27 24.43 1.13 -51.29
CA GLY A 27 24.58 -0.28 -51.59
C GLY A 27 23.47 -0.81 -52.49
N LEU A 28 22.21 -0.43 -52.22
CA LEU A 28 21.06 -0.77 -53.05
C LEU A 28 21.18 -0.16 -54.46
N ALA A 29 21.51 1.14 -54.56
CA ALA A 29 21.72 1.81 -55.84
C ALA A 29 22.87 1.17 -56.64
N MET A 30 24.00 0.92 -55.98
CA MET A 30 25.17 0.28 -56.58
C MET A 30 24.87 -1.16 -57.02
N SER A 31 24.12 -1.92 -56.22
CA SER A 31 23.73 -3.30 -56.56
C SER A 31 22.86 -3.35 -57.82
N PHE A 32 21.88 -2.45 -57.95
CA PHE A 32 21.05 -2.37 -59.16
C PHE A 32 21.84 -1.87 -60.38
N MET A 33 22.81 -0.98 -60.19
CA MET A 33 23.71 -0.54 -61.26
C MET A 33 24.65 -1.66 -61.73
N VAL A 34 25.19 -2.45 -60.80
CA VAL A 34 26.02 -3.63 -61.09
C VAL A 34 25.20 -4.70 -61.81
N LEU A 35 23.96 -4.96 -61.37
CA LEU A 35 23.04 -5.85 -62.07
C LEU A 35 22.74 -5.40 -63.50
N GLY A 36 22.57 -4.10 -63.74
CA GLY A 36 22.42 -3.53 -65.09
C GLY A 36 23.65 -3.78 -65.97
N LEU A 37 24.84 -3.57 -65.42
CA LEU A 37 26.12 -3.82 -66.10
C LEU A 37 26.37 -5.30 -66.44
N LEU A 38 25.92 -6.23 -65.59
CA LEU A 38 26.01 -7.66 -65.86
C LEU A 38 24.97 -8.13 -66.90
N ALA A 39 23.79 -7.53 -66.92
CA ALA A 39 22.71 -7.91 -67.82
C ALA A 39 22.96 -7.48 -69.28
N ASP A 40 23.51 -6.27 -69.50
CA ASP A 40 23.91 -5.81 -70.84
C ASP A 40 25.06 -4.78 -70.74
N ARG A 41 26.20 -5.09 -71.37
CA ARG A 41 27.36 -4.18 -71.39
C ARG A 41 27.15 -2.96 -72.29
N THR A 42 26.19 -3.01 -73.21
CA THR A 42 25.89 -1.94 -74.17
C THR A 42 24.81 -0.98 -73.69
N ASP A 43 24.00 -1.38 -72.70
CA ASP A 43 23.01 -0.51 -72.03
C ASP A 43 23.00 -0.70 -70.49
N PRO A 44 24.03 -0.17 -69.81
CA PRO A 44 24.24 -0.36 -68.37
C PRO A 44 23.13 0.18 -67.46
N PHE A 45 22.38 1.17 -67.96
CA PHE A 45 21.27 1.82 -67.25
C PHE A 45 19.90 1.33 -67.74
N LEU A 46 19.88 0.37 -68.68
CA LEU A 46 18.68 -0.23 -69.26
C LEU A 46 17.71 0.79 -69.88
N LEU A 47 18.24 1.90 -70.40
CA LEU A 47 17.45 3.02 -70.95
C LEU A 47 16.78 2.68 -72.29
N LYS A 48 17.27 1.66 -73.00
CA LYS A 48 16.76 1.21 -74.31
C LYS A 48 15.72 0.08 -74.20
N ARG A 49 15.53 -0.51 -73.02
CA ARG A 49 14.47 -1.51 -72.76
C ARG A 49 13.19 -0.81 -72.35
N GLY A 50 12.03 -1.34 -72.79
CA GLY A 50 10.72 -0.73 -72.55
C GLY A 50 10.27 -0.66 -71.08
N PHE A 51 11.02 -1.24 -70.13
CA PHE A 51 10.71 -1.18 -68.71
C PHE A 51 11.92 -0.70 -67.88
N PRO A 52 11.81 0.43 -67.13
CA PRO A 52 12.93 1.05 -66.43
C PRO A 52 13.21 0.37 -65.08
N TRP A 53 13.89 -0.78 -65.11
CA TRP A 53 14.25 -1.56 -63.91
C TRP A 53 15.02 -0.78 -62.85
N LEU A 54 15.77 0.25 -63.26
CA LEU A 54 16.51 1.11 -62.33
C LEU A 54 15.59 1.96 -61.44
N ALA A 55 14.32 2.15 -61.80
CA ALA A 55 13.37 2.88 -60.97
C ALA A 55 13.08 2.19 -59.62
N PHE A 56 13.37 0.89 -59.49
CA PHE A 56 13.21 0.15 -58.23
C PHE A 56 14.20 0.59 -57.15
N ALA A 57 15.41 1.00 -57.51
CA ALA A 57 16.41 1.44 -56.53
C ALA A 57 15.96 2.68 -55.74
N PRO A 58 15.57 3.81 -56.37
CA PRO A 58 15.06 4.97 -55.64
C PRO A 58 13.69 4.69 -54.99
N LEU A 59 12.85 3.83 -55.59
CA LEU A 59 11.58 3.40 -54.99
C LEU A 59 11.80 2.68 -53.64
N LEU A 60 12.67 1.67 -53.61
CA LEU A 60 12.97 0.90 -52.41
C LEU A 60 13.70 1.75 -51.36
N ALA A 61 14.63 2.61 -51.80
CA ALA A 61 15.31 3.57 -50.93
C ALA A 61 14.30 4.53 -50.27
N GLY A 62 13.35 5.05 -51.06
CA GLY A 62 12.26 5.90 -50.58
C GLY A 62 11.37 5.19 -49.56
N LEU A 63 10.89 3.99 -49.90
CA LEU A 63 9.97 3.23 -49.05
C LEU A 63 10.60 2.82 -47.71
N ARG A 64 11.87 2.38 -47.73
CA ARG A 64 12.56 1.89 -46.54
C ARG A 64 13.06 3.04 -45.66
N HIS A 65 13.63 4.07 -46.27
CA HIS A 65 14.37 5.07 -45.52
C HIS A 65 13.76 6.47 -45.54
N GLY A 66 12.85 6.77 -46.46
CA GLY A 66 12.10 8.02 -46.56
C GLY A 66 12.38 8.84 -47.80
N SER A 67 11.61 9.92 -47.96
CA SER A 67 11.67 10.84 -49.10
C SER A 67 13.09 11.31 -49.38
N GLY A 68 13.81 11.79 -48.36
CA GLY A 68 15.18 12.31 -48.51
C GLY A 68 16.15 11.28 -49.09
N LYS A 69 16.08 10.01 -48.67
CA LYS A 69 16.98 8.97 -49.17
C LYS A 69 16.57 8.43 -50.54
N GLY A 70 15.26 8.40 -50.83
CA GLY A 70 14.75 8.08 -52.17
C GLY A 70 15.20 9.11 -53.21
N VAL A 71 15.10 10.41 -52.87
CA VAL A 71 15.61 11.51 -53.71
C VAL A 71 17.12 11.41 -53.88
N LEU A 72 17.87 11.18 -52.80
CA LEU A 72 19.33 11.03 -52.85
C LEU A 72 19.76 9.88 -53.76
N ALA A 73 19.07 8.73 -53.69
CA ALA A 73 19.34 7.60 -54.57
C ALA A 73 19.04 7.95 -56.04
N GLY A 74 17.90 8.59 -56.31
CA GLY A 74 17.52 9.02 -57.67
C GLY A 74 18.49 10.05 -58.26
N THR A 75 18.92 11.04 -57.47
CA THR A 75 19.89 12.06 -57.90
C THR A 75 21.29 11.47 -58.08
N ALA A 76 21.74 10.58 -57.20
CA ALA A 76 23.02 9.90 -57.33
C ALA A 76 23.06 9.04 -58.60
N MET A 77 21.98 8.31 -58.89
CA MET A 77 21.85 7.52 -60.11
C MET A 77 21.83 8.40 -61.37
N ALA A 78 21.07 9.50 -61.36
CA ALA A 78 21.06 10.47 -62.45
C ALA A 78 22.45 11.09 -62.69
N ALA A 79 23.15 11.48 -61.63
CA ALA A 79 24.50 12.04 -61.71
C ALA A 79 25.51 11.02 -62.26
N ALA A 80 25.48 9.78 -61.76
CA ALA A 80 26.35 8.70 -62.24
C ALA A 80 26.13 8.41 -63.73
N ALA A 81 24.87 8.48 -64.18
CA ALA A 81 24.52 8.27 -65.57
C ALA A 81 24.98 9.46 -66.46
N MET A 82 24.87 10.70 -65.99
CA MET A 82 25.31 11.91 -66.71
C MET A 82 26.83 12.05 -66.84
N LEU A 83 27.58 11.57 -65.84
CA LEU A 83 29.05 11.56 -65.85
C LEU A 83 29.64 10.56 -66.86
N ARG A 84 28.80 9.69 -67.45
CA ARG A 84 29.25 8.66 -68.39
C ARG A 84 29.28 9.22 -69.82
N PRO A 85 30.45 9.30 -70.48
CA PRO A 85 30.59 9.93 -71.80
C PRO A 85 29.74 9.29 -72.90
N SER A 86 29.34 8.02 -72.72
CA SER A 86 28.56 7.24 -73.68
C SER A 86 27.06 7.56 -73.67
N VAL A 87 26.54 8.24 -72.65
CA VAL A 87 25.09 8.46 -72.48
C VAL A 87 24.67 9.91 -72.80
N GLY A 88 25.52 10.89 -72.47
CA GLY A 88 25.29 12.30 -72.81
C GLY A 88 24.00 12.91 -72.24
N LEU A 89 23.72 14.17 -72.62
CA LEU A 89 22.48 14.90 -72.26
C LEU A 89 21.35 14.62 -73.26
N SER A 90 20.97 13.34 -73.40
CA SER A 90 19.81 12.96 -74.23
C SER A 90 18.48 13.35 -73.56
N PRO A 91 17.44 13.76 -74.30
CA PRO A 91 16.10 13.99 -73.75
C PRO A 91 15.56 12.80 -72.93
N VAL A 92 15.82 11.57 -73.40
CA VAL A 92 15.41 10.31 -72.72
C VAL A 92 16.10 10.17 -71.34
N MET A 93 17.34 10.64 -71.22
CA MET A 93 18.07 10.64 -69.95
C MET A 93 17.46 11.62 -68.95
N ILE A 94 17.12 12.82 -69.42
CA ILE A 94 16.52 13.87 -68.58
C ILE A 94 15.16 13.39 -68.07
N GLU A 95 14.31 12.83 -68.94
CA GLU A 95 13.02 12.24 -68.55
C GLU A 95 13.18 11.09 -67.55
N SER A 96 14.16 10.20 -67.76
CA SER A 96 14.44 9.07 -66.86
C SER A 96 14.97 9.53 -65.49
N ALA A 97 15.82 10.56 -65.46
CA ALA A 97 16.34 11.15 -64.23
C ALA A 97 15.20 11.76 -63.39
N PHE A 98 14.28 12.50 -64.04
CA PHE A 98 13.07 12.98 -63.38
C PHE A 98 12.20 11.83 -62.87
N GLY A 99 12.05 10.76 -63.65
CA GLY A 99 11.32 9.56 -63.24
C GLY A 99 11.92 8.90 -61.98
N TRP A 100 13.24 8.73 -61.91
CA TRP A 100 13.94 8.16 -60.75
C TRP A 100 13.82 9.02 -59.50
N ILE A 101 13.92 10.34 -59.63
CA ILE A 101 13.75 11.26 -58.50
C ILE A 101 12.29 11.28 -58.05
N ALA A 102 11.35 11.37 -59.00
CA ALA A 102 9.92 11.43 -58.70
C ALA A 102 9.41 10.15 -58.02
N VAL A 103 9.80 8.96 -58.51
CA VAL A 103 9.37 7.69 -57.92
C VAL A 103 9.92 7.50 -56.50
N GLY A 104 11.18 7.88 -56.26
CA GLY A 104 11.78 7.82 -54.93
C GLY A 104 11.18 8.83 -53.96
N LEU A 105 10.88 10.05 -54.44
CA LEU A 105 10.20 11.08 -53.65
C LEU A 105 8.79 10.63 -53.27
N LEU A 106 7.99 10.18 -54.24
CA LEU A 106 6.59 9.83 -54.02
C LEU A 106 6.47 8.67 -53.02
N ALA A 107 7.20 7.58 -53.25
CA ALA A 107 7.20 6.44 -52.34
C ALA A 107 7.73 6.80 -50.95
N GLY A 108 8.75 7.66 -50.90
CA GLY A 108 9.30 8.14 -49.64
C GLY A 108 8.34 9.04 -48.86
N GLU A 109 7.56 9.91 -49.52
CA GLU A 109 6.58 10.76 -48.85
C GLU A 109 5.44 9.92 -48.23
N PHE A 110 4.97 8.88 -48.93
CA PHE A 110 4.01 7.94 -48.34
C PHE A 110 4.60 7.17 -47.15
N ALA A 111 5.85 6.72 -47.25
CA ALA A 111 6.54 6.06 -46.14
C ALA A 111 6.74 7.00 -44.94
N ASP A 112 7.04 8.27 -45.19
CA ASP A 112 7.19 9.29 -44.15
C ASP A 112 5.84 9.62 -43.50
N ALA A 113 4.78 9.78 -44.29
CA ALA A 113 3.42 9.99 -43.80
C ALA A 113 2.97 8.82 -42.92
N TRP A 114 3.21 7.58 -43.35
CA TRP A 114 2.88 6.40 -42.55
C TRP A 114 3.69 6.33 -41.25
N ARG A 115 4.99 6.64 -41.29
CA ARG A 115 5.83 6.70 -40.09
C ARG A 115 5.42 7.82 -39.14
N ARG A 116 4.96 8.97 -39.64
CA ARG A 116 4.39 10.05 -38.81
C ARG A 116 3.10 9.59 -38.14
N LYS A 117 2.19 8.96 -38.89
CA LYS A 117 0.94 8.42 -38.36
C LYS A 117 1.19 7.32 -37.32
N ARG A 118 2.13 6.42 -37.56
CA ARG A 118 2.51 5.36 -36.63
C ARG A 118 3.05 5.93 -35.31
N ARG A 119 3.99 6.89 -35.38
CA ARG A 119 4.52 7.58 -34.20
C ARG A 119 3.43 8.30 -33.41
N ALA A 120 2.47 8.93 -34.09
CA ALA A 120 1.34 9.58 -33.42
C ALA A 120 0.43 8.57 -32.69
N LEU A 121 0.16 7.41 -33.30
CA LEU A 121 -0.62 6.34 -32.67
C LEU A 121 0.11 5.72 -31.48
N GLU A 122 1.43 5.48 -31.60
CA GLU A 122 2.26 4.96 -30.52
C GLU A 122 2.31 5.94 -29.33
N ALA A 123 2.47 7.25 -29.60
CA ALA A 123 2.42 8.27 -28.55
C ALA A 123 1.06 8.35 -27.85
N ASN A 124 -0.04 8.27 -28.61
CA ASN A 124 -1.39 8.28 -28.06
C ASN A 124 -1.70 7.02 -27.24
N ALA A 125 -1.25 5.85 -27.71
CA ALA A 125 -1.36 4.59 -26.97
C ALA A 125 -0.57 4.65 -25.65
N SER A 126 0.64 5.24 -25.67
CA SER A 126 1.43 5.44 -24.46
C SER A 126 0.76 6.40 -23.47
N ASP A 127 0.18 7.51 -23.94
CA ASP A 127 -0.56 8.45 -23.08
C ASP A 127 -1.78 7.78 -22.45
N LEU A 128 -2.55 7.02 -23.24
CA LEU A 128 -3.70 6.28 -22.76
C LEU A 128 -3.31 5.24 -21.70
N SER A 129 -2.21 4.52 -21.91
CA SER A 129 -1.69 3.56 -20.94
C SER A 129 -1.34 4.24 -19.61
N SER A 130 -0.64 5.37 -19.65
CA SER A 130 -0.30 6.15 -18.45
C SER A 130 -1.54 6.63 -17.70
N ARG A 131 -2.58 7.07 -18.42
CA ARG A 131 -3.86 7.49 -17.81
C ARG A 131 -4.61 6.32 -17.16
N LEU A 132 -4.62 5.15 -17.81
CA LEU A 132 -5.23 3.94 -17.24
C LEU A 132 -4.51 3.52 -15.95
N GLU A 133 -3.18 3.62 -15.92
CA GLU A 133 -2.40 3.32 -14.74
C GLU A 133 -2.67 4.33 -13.60
N ALA A 134 -2.77 5.62 -13.92
CA ALA A 134 -3.16 6.64 -12.94
C ALA A 134 -4.57 6.39 -12.38
N LEU A 135 -5.55 6.12 -13.25
CA LEU A 135 -6.93 5.79 -12.83
C LEU A 135 -6.98 4.52 -11.97
N SER A 136 -6.16 3.51 -12.28
CA SER A 136 -6.08 2.29 -11.46
C SER A 136 -5.52 2.59 -10.07
N ARG A 137 -4.47 3.42 -9.97
CA ARG A 137 -3.91 3.84 -8.68
C ARG A 137 -4.93 4.66 -7.87
N ASP A 138 -5.62 5.60 -8.51
CA ASP A 138 -6.66 6.40 -7.87
C ASP A 138 -7.83 5.54 -7.38
N HIS A 139 -8.24 4.56 -8.19
CA HIS A 139 -9.29 3.61 -7.82
C HIS A 139 -8.88 2.77 -6.61
N LEU A 140 -7.67 2.21 -6.61
CA LEU A 140 -7.14 1.46 -5.46
C LEU A 140 -7.01 2.33 -4.20
N ALA A 141 -6.59 3.58 -4.34
CA ALA A 141 -6.54 4.53 -3.24
C ALA A 141 -7.94 4.86 -2.70
N LEU A 142 -8.93 4.99 -3.59
CA LEU A 142 -10.32 5.20 -3.22
C LEU A 142 -10.89 3.97 -2.50
N GLU A 143 -10.62 2.76 -2.98
CA GLU A 143 -11.04 1.53 -2.31
C GLU A 143 -10.39 1.40 -0.93
N ALA A 144 -9.09 1.68 -0.81
CA ALA A 144 -8.40 1.67 0.47
C ALA A 144 -8.92 2.74 1.43
N SER A 145 -9.22 3.94 0.91
CA SER A 145 -9.84 5.03 1.68
C SER A 145 -11.27 4.67 2.09
N HIS A 146 -12.05 4.04 1.22
CA HIS A 146 -13.41 3.61 1.51
C HIS A 146 -13.42 2.46 2.52
N GLU A 147 -12.46 1.53 2.45
CA GLU A 147 -12.25 0.51 3.46
C GLU A 147 -11.82 1.15 4.79
N ALA A 148 -10.97 2.17 4.76
CA ALA A 148 -10.65 2.96 5.95
C ALA A 148 -11.85 3.75 6.48
N LEU A 149 -12.73 4.26 5.61
CA LEU A 149 -13.94 5.00 5.97
C LEU A 149 -15.04 4.06 6.51
N LYS A 150 -15.14 2.85 5.97
CA LYS A 150 -15.95 1.75 6.53
C LYS A 150 -15.44 1.36 7.91
N ARG A 151 -14.13 1.44 8.14
CA ARG A 151 -13.52 1.26 9.47
C ARG A 151 -13.65 2.50 10.37
N GLN A 152 -13.84 3.69 9.79
CA GLN A 152 -14.04 4.97 10.49
C GLN A 152 -15.51 5.42 10.47
N VAL A 153 -16.43 4.49 10.76
CA VAL A 153 -17.77 4.88 11.23
C VAL A 153 -17.58 5.61 12.58
N PRO A 154 -18.04 6.87 12.74
CA PRO A 154 -17.87 7.61 13.99
C PRO A 154 -18.69 6.97 15.11
N GLY A 155 -18.00 6.28 16.01
CA GLY A 155 -18.57 5.51 17.12
C GLY A 155 -17.60 4.43 17.61
N GLU A 156 -16.38 4.85 17.94
CA GLU A 156 -15.24 4.10 18.50
C GLU A 156 -15.61 3.14 19.66
N PRO A 157 -14.78 2.13 20.03
CA PRO A 157 -13.47 1.72 19.45
C PRO A 157 -13.48 0.32 18.79
N VAL A 158 -12.39 -0.39 18.44
CA VAL A 158 -11.67 -1.22 19.42
C VAL A 158 -10.47 -1.96 18.79
N THR A 159 -9.25 -1.57 19.14
CA THR A 159 -8.15 -2.55 19.21
C THR A 159 -8.43 -3.48 20.38
N LEU A 160 -7.98 -4.75 20.39
CA LEU A 160 -8.19 -5.68 21.51
C LEU A 160 -8.03 -5.03 22.90
N ARG A 161 -7.02 -4.16 23.04
CA ARG A 161 -6.74 -3.39 24.25
C ARG A 161 -7.94 -2.55 24.70
N ASP A 162 -8.61 -1.88 23.78
CA ASP A 162 -9.75 -1.01 24.09
C ASP A 162 -10.99 -1.81 24.48
N GLY A 163 -11.15 -3.01 23.91
CA GLY A 163 -12.27 -3.92 24.14
C GLY A 163 -12.12 -4.60 25.48
N LEU A 164 -10.91 -5.07 25.78
CA LEU A 164 -10.52 -5.52 27.12
C LEU A 164 -10.68 -4.39 28.14
N ALA A 165 -10.20 -3.17 27.86
CA ALA A 165 -10.34 -2.04 28.79
C ALA A 165 -11.79 -1.63 29.01
N ALA A 166 -12.63 -1.65 27.96
CA ALA A 166 -14.06 -1.41 28.08
C ALA A 166 -14.74 -2.49 28.93
N MET A 167 -14.40 -3.76 28.68
CA MET A 167 -14.93 -4.89 29.45
C MET A 167 -14.50 -4.82 30.92
N GLY A 168 -13.22 -4.52 31.19
CA GLY A 168 -12.70 -4.35 32.55
C GLY A 168 -13.41 -3.20 33.30
N ARG A 169 -13.69 -2.08 32.62
CA ARG A 169 -14.53 -1.02 33.20
C ARG A 169 -15.94 -1.53 33.50
N SER A 170 -16.58 -2.26 32.59
CA SER A 170 -17.92 -2.81 32.82
C SER A 170 -17.99 -3.79 33.99
N ILE A 171 -16.94 -4.61 34.19
CA ILE A 171 -16.80 -5.49 35.35
C ILE A 171 -16.72 -4.66 36.63
N GLY A 172 -15.86 -3.64 36.66
CA GLY A 172 -15.70 -2.72 37.80
C GLY A 172 -16.98 -2.01 38.24
N HIS A 173 -17.85 -1.62 37.30
CA HIS A 173 -19.09 -0.89 37.64
C HIS A 173 -20.19 -1.78 38.23
N ARG A 174 -20.20 -3.09 37.96
CA ARG A 174 -21.29 -4.00 38.36
C ARG A 174 -21.04 -4.70 39.69
N GLY A 175 -19.78 -4.80 40.15
CA GLY A 175 -19.45 -5.40 41.45
C GLY A 175 -19.74 -6.92 41.51
N PRO A 176 -20.06 -7.48 42.70
CA PRO A 176 -20.32 -8.92 42.84
C PRO A 176 -21.55 -9.32 42.01
N GLY A 177 -21.39 -10.26 41.08
CA GLY A 177 -22.40 -10.62 40.08
C GLY A 177 -22.11 -10.13 38.65
N ALA A 178 -21.01 -9.38 38.46
CA ALA A 178 -20.63 -8.85 37.15
C ALA A 178 -20.42 -9.94 36.09
N LEU A 179 -19.80 -11.06 36.46
CA LEU A 179 -19.53 -12.17 35.54
C LEU A 179 -20.82 -12.79 34.99
N GLN A 180 -21.84 -12.95 35.83
CA GLN A 180 -23.15 -13.47 35.42
C GLN A 180 -23.79 -12.58 34.36
N ALA A 181 -23.71 -11.25 34.53
CA ALA A 181 -24.29 -10.28 33.60
C ALA A 181 -23.42 -10.04 32.35
N LEU A 182 -22.12 -10.33 32.41
CA LEU A 182 -21.16 -10.05 31.35
C LEU A 182 -20.66 -11.31 30.64
N ALA A 183 -21.14 -12.50 31.00
CA ALA A 183 -20.71 -13.75 30.38
C ALA A 183 -20.92 -13.76 28.86
N GLU A 184 -22.10 -13.35 28.37
CA GLU A 184 -22.36 -13.19 26.93
C GLU A 184 -21.46 -12.12 26.28
N PRO A 185 -21.37 -10.87 26.80
CA PRO A 185 -20.41 -9.88 26.30
C PRO A 185 -18.95 -10.35 26.27
N ILE A 186 -18.52 -11.11 27.27
CA ILE A 186 -17.18 -11.68 27.33
C ILE A 186 -17.03 -12.70 26.20
N LEU A 187 -17.95 -13.65 26.04
CA LEU A 187 -17.92 -14.61 24.92
C LEU A 187 -17.86 -13.90 23.56
N TRP A 188 -18.62 -12.81 23.39
CA TRP A 188 -18.57 -12.01 22.16
C TRP A 188 -17.20 -11.37 21.94
N LEU A 189 -16.54 -10.88 23.00
CA LEU A 189 -15.17 -10.35 22.91
C LEU A 189 -14.18 -11.40 22.40
N PHE A 190 -14.31 -12.65 22.88
CA PHE A 190 -13.54 -13.81 22.41
C PHE A 190 -13.87 -14.17 20.95
N ALA A 191 -15.14 -14.09 20.54
CA ALA A 191 -15.55 -14.31 19.16
C ALA A 191 -14.91 -13.30 18.20
N GLU A 192 -14.94 -12.03 18.58
CA GLU A 192 -14.48 -10.91 17.78
C GLU A 192 -12.95 -10.89 17.63
N HIS A 193 -12.20 -11.21 18.69
CA HIS A 193 -10.75 -11.04 18.70
C HIS A 193 -9.95 -12.34 18.57
N ALA A 194 -10.54 -13.50 18.91
CA ALA A 194 -9.87 -14.79 18.88
C ALA A 194 -10.54 -15.82 17.97
N PHE A 195 -11.45 -15.39 17.09
CA PHE A 195 -12.13 -16.22 16.10
C PHE A 195 -12.93 -17.39 16.69
N VAL A 196 -13.42 -17.24 17.93
CA VAL A 196 -14.28 -18.24 18.57
C VAL A 196 -15.64 -18.23 17.86
N GLN A 197 -16.04 -19.37 17.30
CA GLN A 197 -17.33 -19.52 16.63
C GLN A 197 -18.39 -20.08 17.56
N SER A 198 -17.98 -21.00 18.44
CA SER A 198 -18.88 -21.59 19.41
C SER A 198 -18.16 -21.89 20.73
N GLY A 199 -18.85 -21.62 21.84
CA GLY A 199 -18.35 -21.89 23.17
C GLY A 199 -19.33 -21.53 24.28
N SER A 200 -18.96 -21.84 25.51
CA SER A 200 -19.75 -21.61 26.70
C SER A 200 -18.93 -20.96 27.81
N PHE A 201 -19.61 -20.28 28.73
CA PHE A 201 -19.00 -19.62 29.87
C PHE A 201 -19.41 -20.31 31.17
N HIS A 202 -18.44 -20.75 31.96
CA HIS A 202 -18.64 -21.44 33.23
C HIS A 202 -18.04 -20.65 34.37
N LEU A 203 -18.82 -20.38 35.41
CA LEU A 203 -18.28 -19.89 36.68
C LEU A 203 -17.65 -21.04 37.45
N LEU A 204 -16.72 -20.75 38.35
CA LEU A 204 -16.27 -21.75 39.32
C LEU A 204 -16.98 -21.54 40.65
N ASP A 205 -17.33 -22.64 41.31
CA ASP A 205 -17.76 -22.64 42.70
C ASP A 205 -16.57 -22.38 43.65
N PRO A 206 -16.80 -22.12 44.95
CA PRO A 206 -15.73 -21.93 45.94
C PRO A 206 -14.76 -23.12 46.05
N GLU A 207 -15.19 -24.31 45.63
CA GLU A 207 -14.42 -25.54 45.59
C GLU A 207 -13.63 -25.73 44.27
N GLY A 208 -13.69 -24.75 43.36
CA GLY A 208 -12.95 -24.74 42.10
C GLY A 208 -13.53 -25.66 41.02
N GLN A 209 -14.78 -26.09 41.14
CA GLN A 209 -15.48 -26.87 40.13
C GLN A 209 -16.30 -25.95 39.20
N PRO A 210 -16.30 -26.20 37.88
CA PRO A 210 -17.11 -25.42 36.94
C PRO A 210 -18.59 -25.63 37.22
N ASP A 211 -19.39 -24.56 37.25
CA ASP A 211 -20.86 -24.62 37.28
C ASP A 211 -21.45 -24.88 35.87
N PRO A 212 -22.77 -25.14 35.75
CA PRO A 212 -23.44 -25.17 34.45
C PRO A 212 -23.17 -23.90 33.64
N ALA A 213 -23.14 -24.02 32.32
CA ALA A 213 -22.91 -22.89 31.43
C ALA A 213 -23.94 -21.77 31.70
N ILE A 214 -23.46 -20.58 32.03
CA ILE A 214 -24.32 -19.41 32.29
C ILE A 214 -24.54 -18.56 31.02
N ALA A 215 -23.72 -18.77 29.99
CA ALA A 215 -23.87 -18.18 28.67
C ALA A 215 -23.30 -19.13 27.62
N GLU A 216 -23.87 -19.07 26.42
CA GLU A 216 -23.44 -19.83 25.25
C GLU A 216 -23.36 -18.94 24.01
N LEU A 217 -22.40 -19.23 23.16
CA LEU A 217 -22.22 -18.65 21.84
C LEU A 217 -22.31 -19.78 20.79
N GLY A 218 -23.18 -19.60 19.79
CA GLY A 218 -23.41 -20.63 18.77
C GLY A 218 -24.00 -21.92 19.35
N ALA A 219 -23.60 -23.08 18.83
CA ALA A 219 -23.95 -24.40 19.38
C ALA A 219 -23.02 -24.79 20.55
N GLY A 220 -22.82 -23.86 21.48
CA GLY A 220 -21.69 -23.81 22.42
C GLY A 220 -21.79 -24.69 23.65
N GLY A 221 -22.86 -25.47 23.79
CA GLY A 221 -23.06 -26.35 24.94
C GLY A 221 -21.87 -27.29 25.16
N SER A 222 -21.41 -27.35 26.41
CA SER A 222 -20.33 -28.21 26.87
C SER A 222 -20.76 -29.04 28.07
N ARG A 223 -20.13 -30.20 28.27
CA ARG A 223 -20.35 -31.01 29.47
C ARG A 223 -19.57 -30.39 30.64
N ARG A 224 -20.22 -30.26 31.80
CA ARG A 224 -19.57 -29.84 33.06
C ARG A 224 -18.31 -30.68 33.39
N ASP A 225 -18.39 -31.97 33.09
CA ASP A 225 -17.32 -32.95 33.36
C ASP A 225 -16.39 -33.15 32.13
N ASP A 226 -16.25 -32.15 31.26
CA ASP A 226 -15.31 -32.21 30.16
C ASP A 226 -13.86 -32.16 30.70
N PRO A 227 -12.96 -33.06 30.25
CA PRO A 227 -11.60 -33.12 30.78
C PRO A 227 -10.78 -31.85 30.53
N LEU A 228 -11.00 -31.13 29.42
CA LEU A 228 -10.30 -29.87 29.14
C LEU A 228 -10.81 -28.74 30.04
N LEU A 229 -12.12 -28.67 30.26
CA LEU A 229 -12.74 -27.69 31.16
C LEU A 229 -12.21 -27.86 32.60
N LEU A 230 -12.20 -29.09 33.10
CA LEU A 230 -11.69 -29.42 34.43
C LEU A 230 -10.17 -29.26 34.55
N ALA A 231 -9.42 -29.43 33.46
CA ALA A 231 -7.97 -29.22 33.44
C ALA A 231 -7.63 -27.73 33.51
N ALA A 232 -8.32 -26.88 32.74
CA ALA A 232 -8.13 -25.43 32.78
C ALA A 232 -8.54 -24.83 34.14
N ALA A 233 -9.66 -25.30 34.72
CA ALA A 233 -10.11 -24.89 36.05
C ALA A 233 -9.07 -25.22 37.15
N ARG A 234 -8.38 -26.36 37.03
CA ARG A 234 -7.38 -26.80 38.01
C ARG A 234 -5.98 -26.22 37.81
N SER A 235 -5.57 -26.04 36.56
CA SER A 235 -4.22 -25.56 36.23
C SER A 235 -4.12 -24.04 36.21
N GLY A 236 -5.23 -23.33 35.97
CA GLY A 236 -5.18 -21.89 35.69
C GLY A 236 -4.53 -21.56 34.33
N GLU A 237 -4.23 -22.57 33.51
CA GLU A 237 -3.61 -22.42 32.20
C GLU A 237 -4.59 -22.74 31.07
N VAL A 238 -4.39 -22.10 29.91
CA VAL A 238 -5.14 -22.41 28.69
C VAL A 238 -4.82 -23.85 28.28
N THR A 239 -5.82 -24.72 28.30
CA THR A 239 -5.65 -26.13 27.92
C THR A 239 -6.27 -26.35 26.54
N SER A 240 -5.58 -27.09 25.66
CA SER A 240 -6.11 -27.44 24.33
C SER A 240 -6.12 -28.94 24.06
N VAL A 241 -7.00 -29.37 23.17
CA VAL A 241 -7.06 -30.78 22.70
C VAL A 241 -5.76 -31.24 22.03
N ARG A 242 -4.90 -30.32 21.59
CA ARG A 242 -3.58 -30.65 21.02
C ARG A 242 -2.60 -31.19 22.07
N GLU A 243 -2.74 -30.74 23.31
CA GLU A 243 -1.86 -31.15 24.43
C GLU A 243 -2.44 -32.32 25.22
N ARG A 244 -3.76 -32.38 25.34
CA ARG A 244 -4.52 -33.49 25.93
C ARG A 244 -5.43 -34.10 24.86
N GLY A 245 -4.93 -35.15 24.20
CA GLY A 245 -5.59 -35.86 23.11
C GLY A 245 -6.75 -36.78 23.53
N ASP A 246 -7.54 -36.39 24.51
CA ASP A 246 -8.45 -37.28 25.22
C ASP A 246 -9.90 -36.77 25.20
N GLY A 247 -10.75 -37.42 24.37
CA GLY A 247 -12.20 -37.58 24.53
C GLY A 247 -13.07 -36.35 24.81
N SER A 248 -12.54 -35.15 24.60
CA SER A 248 -13.20 -33.87 24.83
C SER A 248 -13.98 -33.43 23.59
N ASP A 249 -15.15 -32.86 23.81
CA ASP A 249 -15.92 -32.20 22.76
C ASP A 249 -15.49 -30.73 22.57
N LEU A 250 -14.49 -30.28 23.34
CA LEU A 250 -13.93 -28.94 23.30
C LEU A 250 -12.59 -28.93 22.56
N LEU A 251 -12.28 -27.79 21.93
CA LEU A 251 -10.98 -27.54 21.32
C LEU A 251 -10.00 -26.88 22.30
N VAL A 252 -10.50 -25.90 23.08
CA VAL A 252 -9.70 -25.10 24.01
C VAL A 252 -10.53 -24.73 25.23
N ALA A 253 -9.94 -24.73 26.41
CA ALA A 253 -10.51 -24.18 27.63
C ALA A 253 -9.63 -23.05 28.17
N VAL A 254 -10.20 -21.87 28.37
CA VAL A 254 -9.50 -20.64 28.74
C VAL A 254 -9.93 -20.19 30.13
N PRO A 255 -9.06 -20.31 31.15
CA PRO A 255 -9.37 -19.82 32.49
C PRO A 255 -9.24 -18.30 32.57
N LEU A 256 -10.16 -17.68 33.31
CA LEU A 256 -10.05 -16.29 33.74
C LEU A 256 -9.37 -16.29 35.10
N VAL A 257 -8.04 -16.16 35.06
CA VAL A 257 -7.15 -16.28 36.22
C VAL A 257 -6.56 -14.91 36.56
N ASP A 258 -6.42 -14.62 37.85
CA ASP A 258 -5.72 -13.41 38.29
C ASP A 258 -4.23 -13.63 38.57
N VAL A 259 -3.57 -12.58 39.07
CA VAL A 259 -2.15 -12.61 39.43
C VAL A 259 -1.85 -13.42 40.69
N GLU A 260 -2.88 -13.80 41.45
CA GLU A 260 -2.79 -14.65 42.65
C GLU A 260 -3.15 -16.11 42.34
N GLU A 261 -3.23 -16.47 41.05
CA GLU A 261 -3.60 -17.80 40.55
C GLU A 261 -5.04 -18.24 40.90
N HIS A 262 -5.93 -17.30 41.24
CA HIS A 262 -7.34 -17.59 41.45
C HIS A 262 -8.09 -17.62 40.13
N VAL A 263 -8.77 -18.74 39.85
CA VAL A 263 -9.59 -18.93 38.65
C VAL A 263 -11.05 -18.62 38.97
N TYR A 264 -11.63 -17.61 38.32
CA TYR A 264 -13.02 -17.19 38.56
C TYR A 264 -14.03 -17.82 37.60
N ALA A 265 -13.59 -18.07 36.37
CA ALA A 265 -14.41 -18.65 35.32
C ALA A 265 -13.55 -19.40 34.31
N VAL A 266 -14.18 -20.28 33.51
CA VAL A 266 -13.55 -20.87 32.33
C VAL A 266 -14.46 -20.64 31.12
N VAL A 267 -13.85 -20.16 30.03
CA VAL A 267 -14.45 -20.11 28.70
C VAL A 267 -14.12 -21.41 27.98
N ALA A 268 -15.14 -22.21 27.68
CA ALA A 268 -15.02 -23.48 26.98
C ALA A 268 -15.27 -23.23 25.49
N ILE A 269 -14.28 -23.45 24.63
CA ILE A 269 -14.36 -23.22 23.19
C ILE A 269 -14.58 -24.56 22.49
N ARG A 270 -15.72 -24.66 21.80
CA ARG A 270 -16.11 -25.85 21.03
C ARG A 270 -15.69 -25.78 19.58
N ASP A 271 -15.90 -24.63 18.93
CA ASP A 271 -15.61 -24.45 17.51
C ASP A 271 -14.81 -23.17 17.24
N MET A 272 -13.79 -23.30 16.40
CA MET A 272 -13.02 -22.22 15.79
C MET A 272 -12.41 -22.69 14.46
N PRO A 273 -12.06 -21.80 13.51
CA PRO A 273 -11.40 -22.20 12.28
C PRO A 273 -10.10 -22.98 12.56
N PHE A 274 -9.87 -24.09 11.85
CA PHE A 274 -8.68 -24.93 12.06
C PHE A 274 -7.36 -24.16 11.96
N LEU A 275 -7.27 -23.21 11.03
CA LEU A 275 -6.09 -22.34 10.85
C LEU A 275 -5.84 -21.40 12.05
N SER A 276 -6.85 -21.13 12.87
CA SER A 276 -6.75 -20.28 14.04
C SER A 276 -6.27 -21.04 15.28
N LEU A 277 -6.28 -22.39 15.28
CA LEU A 277 -5.84 -23.22 16.39
C LEU A 277 -4.31 -23.41 16.39
N HIS A 278 -3.59 -22.32 16.67
CA HIS A 278 -2.12 -22.30 16.77
C HIS A 278 -1.65 -21.57 18.04
N ASP A 279 -0.36 -21.70 18.36
CA ASP A 279 0.23 -21.26 19.63
C ASP A 279 0.07 -19.74 19.85
N GLY A 280 0.16 -18.93 18.79
CA GLY A 280 -0.14 -17.49 18.87
C GLY A 280 -1.58 -17.17 19.32
N THR A 281 -2.58 -17.92 18.88
CA THR A 281 -3.98 -17.73 19.30
C THR A 281 -4.20 -18.24 20.70
N LEU A 282 -3.59 -19.37 21.08
CA LEU A 282 -3.63 -19.86 22.46
C LEU A 282 -3.01 -18.84 23.43
N SER A 283 -1.88 -18.23 23.03
CA SER A 283 -1.24 -17.15 23.80
C SER A 283 -2.16 -15.93 23.91
N LEU A 284 -2.84 -15.55 22.83
CA LEU A 284 -3.82 -14.45 22.84
C LEU A 284 -4.98 -14.75 23.79
N LEU A 285 -5.55 -15.95 23.71
CA LEU A 285 -6.62 -16.42 24.61
C LEU A 285 -6.17 -16.37 26.08
N ALA A 286 -4.94 -16.78 26.37
CA ALA A 286 -4.36 -16.71 27.72
C ALA A 286 -4.25 -15.26 28.20
N VAL A 287 -3.79 -14.34 27.35
CA VAL A 287 -3.72 -12.91 27.68
C VAL A 287 -5.10 -12.32 27.94
N MET A 288 -6.11 -12.69 27.15
CA MET A 288 -7.49 -12.25 27.36
C MET A 288 -8.06 -12.78 28.68
N GLY A 289 -7.88 -14.07 28.96
CA GLY A 289 -8.30 -14.72 30.20
C GLY A 289 -7.65 -14.06 31.43
N GLY A 290 -6.33 -13.88 31.39
CA GLY A 290 -5.57 -13.24 32.48
C GLY A 290 -5.95 -11.77 32.70
N TYR A 291 -6.16 -10.99 31.62
CA TYR A 291 -6.59 -9.60 31.75
C TYR A 291 -7.97 -9.50 32.41
N LEU A 292 -8.93 -10.32 31.97
CA LEU A 292 -10.27 -10.33 32.54
C LEU A 292 -10.28 -10.84 33.98
N GLY A 293 -9.47 -11.86 34.28
CA GLY A 293 -9.20 -12.33 35.65
C GLY A 293 -8.75 -11.20 36.56
N HIS A 294 -7.69 -10.48 36.15
CA HIS A 294 -7.19 -9.34 36.90
C HIS A 294 -8.23 -8.20 37.06
N ALA A 295 -9.05 -7.95 36.04
CA ALA A 295 -10.10 -6.94 36.11
C ALA A 295 -11.19 -7.30 37.15
N ILE A 296 -11.46 -8.59 37.34
CA ILE A 296 -12.40 -9.09 38.36
C ILE A 296 -11.83 -8.83 39.76
N THR A 297 -10.57 -9.17 40.01
CA THR A 297 -9.92 -8.92 41.31
C THR A 297 -9.87 -7.43 41.62
N ALA A 298 -9.51 -6.59 40.64
CA ALA A 298 -9.50 -5.14 40.79
C ALA A 298 -10.89 -4.59 41.15
N ALA A 299 -11.95 -5.10 40.51
CA ALA A 299 -13.33 -4.74 40.82
C ALA A 299 -13.74 -5.17 42.24
N ALA A 300 -13.32 -6.35 42.68
CA ALA A 300 -13.59 -6.85 44.04
C ALA A 300 -12.91 -5.98 45.10
N SER A 301 -11.62 -5.64 44.93
CA SER A 301 -10.88 -4.78 45.86
C SER A 301 -11.41 -3.35 45.93
N ALA A 302 -11.96 -2.83 44.83
CA ALA A 302 -12.53 -1.48 44.79
C ALA A 302 -13.86 -1.39 45.54
N ASN A 303 -14.53 -2.53 45.74
CA ASN A 303 -15.82 -2.64 46.42
C ASN A 303 -15.70 -3.09 47.88
N GLU A 304 -14.50 -3.40 48.37
CA GLU A 304 -14.29 -3.62 49.81
C GLU A 304 -14.42 -2.29 50.56
N PRO A 305 -15.32 -2.20 51.56
CA PRO A 305 -15.42 -1.01 52.38
C PRO A 305 -14.12 -0.87 53.18
N VAL A 306 -13.29 0.10 52.78
CA VAL A 306 -12.07 0.51 53.51
C VAL A 306 -12.42 0.76 54.98
N GLU A 307 -12.07 -0.19 55.85
CA GLU A 307 -12.15 -0.02 57.30
C GLU A 307 -11.15 1.07 57.69
N ARG A 308 -11.65 2.30 57.85
CA ARG A 308 -10.84 3.46 58.22
C ARG A 308 -10.15 3.18 59.56
N PRO A 309 -8.80 3.25 59.65
CA PRO A 309 -8.12 3.17 60.93
C PRO A 309 -8.61 4.31 61.83
N LYS A 310 -9.08 3.98 63.03
CA LYS A 310 -9.49 4.98 64.04
C LYS A 310 -8.32 5.92 64.32
N GLU A 311 -8.41 7.13 63.78
CA GLU A 311 -7.48 8.23 64.04
C GLU A 311 -7.42 8.48 65.56
N LYS A 312 -6.31 8.08 66.19
CA LYS A 312 -6.03 8.46 67.59
C LYS A 312 -5.83 9.98 67.60
N LYS A 313 -6.80 10.72 68.16
CA LYS A 313 -6.68 12.14 68.51
C LYS A 313 -5.45 12.38 69.41
N GLY A 314 -4.31 12.64 68.79
CA GLY A 314 -3.10 13.16 69.40
C GLY A 314 -3.31 14.63 69.75
N ARG A 315 -3.51 14.89 71.04
CA ARG A 315 -3.66 16.21 71.66
C ARG A 315 -2.40 17.06 71.44
N TRP A 316 -2.39 17.93 70.43
CA TRP A 316 -1.37 18.97 70.29
C TRP A 316 -1.65 20.10 71.30
N ARG A 317 -0.80 20.18 72.31
CA ARG A 317 -0.84 21.17 73.39
C ARG A 317 -0.14 22.45 72.91
N ARG A 318 -0.89 23.56 72.85
CA ARG A 318 -0.35 24.92 72.60
C ARG A 318 0.77 25.24 73.60
N SER A 319 1.93 25.65 73.09
CA SER A 319 2.86 26.51 73.82
C SER A 319 2.83 27.88 73.18
N ARG A 320 2.27 28.86 73.89
CA ARG A 320 2.59 30.28 73.72
C ARG A 320 4.09 30.42 74.02
N ASP A 321 4.81 31.20 73.21
CA ASP A 321 5.55 32.34 73.74
C ASP A 321 6.18 33.22 72.65
N LYS A 322 6.00 34.53 72.87
CA LYS A 322 6.81 35.68 72.47
C LYS A 322 6.75 36.19 71.02
N GLN A 323 5.90 37.20 70.87
CA GLN A 323 6.04 38.35 69.97
C GLN A 323 7.25 39.22 70.38
N PRO A 324 7.81 40.03 69.45
CA PRO A 324 7.46 41.45 69.45
C PRO A 324 7.21 42.05 68.04
N SER A 325 6.55 43.21 68.05
CA SER A 325 6.18 44.09 66.92
C SER A 325 6.86 45.47 67.11
N PRO A 326 6.60 46.53 66.31
CA PRO A 326 7.17 46.86 64.99
C PRO A 326 7.88 48.23 64.95
N ALA A 327 8.75 48.47 63.95
CA ALA A 327 9.24 49.80 63.53
C ALA A 327 9.93 49.64 62.16
N SER A 328 9.92 50.51 61.14
CA SER A 328 9.40 51.86 60.91
C SER A 328 9.67 52.17 59.43
N ARG A 329 8.72 52.79 58.70
CA ARG A 329 8.97 53.45 57.38
C ARG A 329 9.72 54.76 57.60
N PRO A 330 10.47 55.27 56.60
CA PRO A 330 9.98 56.36 55.74
C PRO A 330 10.31 56.09 54.25
N ALA A 331 9.59 56.52 53.21
CA ALA A 331 9.04 57.82 52.77
C ALA A 331 10.07 58.77 52.07
N GLY A 332 9.78 59.12 50.80
CA GLY A 332 10.41 60.18 49.97
C GLY A 332 11.50 59.66 49.01
N VAL A 333 11.70 60.09 47.75
CA VAL A 333 11.39 61.30 46.96
C VAL A 333 11.65 60.93 45.47
N ALA A 334 10.69 61.03 44.53
CA ALA A 334 10.38 62.12 43.58
C ALA A 334 11.39 62.42 42.44
N ALA A 335 10.82 62.79 41.27
CA ALA A 335 11.38 63.37 40.03
C ALA A 335 12.18 62.42 39.11
N GLY A 336 11.75 62.13 37.88
CA GLY A 336 11.55 62.99 36.71
C GLY A 336 12.46 62.42 35.59
N SER A 337 12.35 62.59 34.28
CA SER A 337 11.53 63.36 33.34
C SER A 337 11.99 62.91 31.94
N GLY A 338 11.10 62.90 30.93
CA GLY A 338 11.43 62.82 29.49
C GLY A 338 11.71 61.40 28.94
N LEU A 339 11.36 61.02 27.70
CA LEU A 339 10.89 61.76 26.54
C LEU A 339 10.14 60.77 25.59
N VAL A 340 8.95 61.18 25.19
CA VAL A 340 8.21 61.09 23.90
C VAL A 340 8.71 60.14 22.77
N PRO A 341 7.76 59.59 21.97
CA PRO A 341 7.96 58.47 21.04
C PRO A 341 8.22 58.91 19.59
N GLN A 342 8.65 57.98 18.74
CA GLN A 342 8.62 58.15 17.28
C GLN A 342 7.75 57.09 16.59
N THR A 343 6.73 57.63 15.94
CA THR A 343 5.84 57.10 14.92
C THR A 343 6.53 56.90 13.58
N ALA A 344 6.15 55.87 12.82
CA ALA A 344 6.03 55.88 11.35
C ALA A 344 5.16 54.67 10.93
N THR A 345 3.84 54.81 10.73
CA THR A 345 3.15 55.08 9.43
C THR A 345 3.74 54.27 8.26
N ALA A 346 3.13 53.15 7.86
CA ALA A 346 1.96 53.04 6.96
C ALA A 346 2.25 53.45 5.51
N LYS A 347 2.10 52.49 4.59
CA LYS A 347 1.63 52.75 3.22
C LYS A 347 0.92 51.52 2.63
N GLU A 348 -0.38 51.70 2.47
CA GLU A 348 -1.26 51.07 1.48
C GLU A 348 -0.63 51.17 0.07
N GLY A 349 -0.92 50.33 -0.92
CA GLY A 349 -2.18 49.76 -1.35
C GLY A 349 -2.01 49.10 -2.74
N PRO A 350 -3.11 48.78 -3.46
CA PRO A 350 -3.23 47.57 -4.27
C PRO A 350 -3.05 47.77 -5.78
N LYS A 351 -2.88 46.65 -6.50
CA LYS A 351 -3.35 46.44 -7.88
C LYS A 351 -3.74 44.98 -8.08
#